data_AF-A0A2M8KJP6-F1
#
_entry.id   AF-A0A2M8KJP6-F1
#
_cell.length_a   1.000
_cell.length_b   1.000
_cell.length_c   1.000
_cell.angle_alpha   90.00
_cell.angle_beta   90.00
_cell.angle_gamma   90.00
#
_symmetry.space_group_name_H-M   'P 1'
#
loop_
_entity.id
_entity.type
_entity.pdbx_description
1 polymer ?
#
loop_
_entity_poly.entity_id
_entity_poly.type
_entity_poly.pdbx_seq_one_letter_code
_entity_poly.pdbx_strand_id
1 'polypeptide(L)'
;MDQGAYLFTGLSGAGKSTAMNLMQQKSQPVADDTIIIRRDRCQHYVYQTPFFEKQSGIPKNQEKILLKKIFFLKKGHDLKLIPLKNSEIILSLLTSQLITQEENRKRTIETLIKFTKEFKYFFQLCFSKKSPLHLR
;
A
#
# COMPACT_ATOMS: atom_id res chain seq x y z
N MET A 1 -15.27 6.68 7.52
CA MET A 1 -13.95 6.01 7.44
C MET A 1 -12.99 6.79 8.30
N ASP A 2 -12.05 6.13 8.98
CA ASP A 2 -11.00 6.86 9.69
C ASP A 2 -10.23 7.76 8.72
N GLN A 3 -10.01 9.01 9.08
CA GLN A 3 -9.26 9.95 8.26
C GLN A 3 -7.78 9.51 8.17
N GLY A 4 -7.32 9.16 6.98
CA GLY A 4 -5.93 8.78 6.73
C GLY A 4 -5.73 7.93 5.47
N ALA A 5 -4.49 7.52 5.22
CA ALA A 5 -4.10 6.78 4.04
C ALA A 5 -4.20 5.25 4.27
N TYR A 6 -4.78 4.58 3.28
CA TYR A 6 -4.81 3.13 3.16
C TYR A 6 -3.93 2.73 1.97
N LEU A 7 -2.89 1.96 2.21
CA LEU A 7 -1.97 1.52 1.16
C LEU A 7 -2.36 0.13 0.69
N PHE A 8 -2.62 -0.02 -0.61
CA PHE A 8 -2.78 -1.32 -1.26
C PHE A 8 -1.52 -1.62 -2.06
N THR A 9 -0.82 -2.71 -1.72
CA THR A 9 0.47 -3.06 -2.31
C THR A 9 0.54 -4.54 -2.71
N GLY A 10 1.46 -4.88 -3.60
CA GLY A 10 1.61 -6.21 -4.17
C GLY A 10 2.25 -6.15 -5.55
N LEU A 11 2.66 -7.32 -6.06
CA LEU A 11 3.33 -7.45 -7.36
C LEU A 11 2.52 -6.83 -8.53
N SER A 12 3.18 -6.63 -9.67
CA SER A 12 2.48 -6.21 -10.89
C SER A 12 1.32 -7.15 -11.20
N GLY A 13 0.18 -6.59 -11.61
CA GLY A 13 -1.04 -7.37 -11.85
C GLY A 13 -1.77 -7.88 -10.60
N ALA A 14 -1.32 -7.55 -9.38
CA ALA A 14 -2.01 -7.91 -8.14
C ALA A 14 -3.34 -7.17 -7.90
N GLY A 15 -3.67 -6.15 -8.71
CA GLY A 15 -4.95 -5.43 -8.64
C GLY A 15 -4.91 -4.11 -7.84
N LYS A 16 -3.75 -3.47 -7.70
CA LYS A 16 -3.58 -2.20 -6.96
C LYS A 16 -4.48 -1.09 -7.50
N SER A 17 -4.36 -0.77 -8.80
CA SER A 17 -5.19 0.25 -9.46
C SER A 17 -6.68 -0.13 -9.46
N THR A 18 -7.01 -1.44 -9.53
CA THR A 18 -8.39 -1.91 -9.38
C THR A 18 -8.94 -1.62 -7.99
N ALA A 19 -8.17 -1.91 -6.93
CA ALA A 19 -8.57 -1.61 -5.55
C ALA A 19 -8.79 -0.11 -5.35
N MET A 20 -7.90 0.72 -5.90
CA MET A 20 -8.06 2.17 -5.86
C MET A 20 -9.32 2.65 -6.59
N ASN A 21 -9.58 2.16 -7.81
CA ASN A 21 -10.79 2.50 -8.59
C ASN A 21 -12.09 2.12 -7.86
N LEU A 22 -12.14 0.94 -7.24
CA LEU A 22 -13.30 0.52 -6.44
C LEU A 22 -13.54 1.42 -5.22
N MET A 23 -12.50 2.08 -4.73
CA MET A 23 -12.54 2.96 -3.56
C MET A 23 -12.77 4.43 -3.93
N GLN A 24 -12.69 4.83 -5.21
CA GLN A 24 -12.85 6.23 -5.64
C GLN A 24 -14.18 6.87 -5.20
N GLN A 25 -15.26 6.08 -5.13
CA GLN A 25 -16.56 6.57 -4.67
C GLN A 25 -16.60 6.88 -3.16
N LYS A 26 -15.65 6.36 -2.39
CA LYS A 26 -15.63 6.45 -0.92
C LYS A 26 -14.40 7.16 -0.35
N SER A 27 -13.34 7.31 -1.16
CA SER A 27 -12.07 7.88 -0.74
C SER A 27 -11.33 8.49 -1.93
N GLN A 28 -10.58 9.55 -1.68
CA GLN A 28 -9.76 10.21 -2.69
C GLN A 28 -8.50 9.39 -2.98
N PRO A 29 -8.19 9.09 -4.26
CA PRO A 29 -6.90 8.55 -4.67
C PRO A 29 -5.74 9.46 -4.26
N VAL A 30 -4.68 8.88 -3.69
CA VAL A 30 -3.47 9.61 -3.31
C VAL A 30 -2.36 9.39 -4.32
N ALA A 31 -2.08 8.16 -4.72
CA ALA A 31 -1.08 7.82 -5.73
C ALA A 31 -1.34 6.40 -6.24
N ASP A 32 -0.94 6.09 -7.47
CA ASP A 32 -1.15 4.76 -8.08
C ASP A 32 0.14 3.93 -8.16
N ASP A 33 1.28 4.57 -8.37
CA ASP A 33 2.52 3.86 -8.70
C ASP A 33 3.55 3.87 -7.57
N THR A 34 3.98 5.06 -7.16
CA THR A 34 5.04 5.23 -6.16
C THR A 34 4.63 6.23 -5.10
N ILE A 35 4.99 5.93 -3.85
CA ILE A 35 4.78 6.81 -2.70
C ILE A 35 6.02 6.85 -1.83
N ILE A 36 6.10 7.87 -0.99
CA ILE A 36 7.10 7.96 0.06
C ILE A 36 6.40 7.72 1.40
N ILE A 37 6.91 6.76 2.17
CA ILE A 37 6.54 6.60 3.57
C ILE A 37 7.66 7.19 4.41
N ARG A 38 7.33 8.18 5.24
CA ARG A 38 8.28 8.81 6.14
C ARG A 38 7.73 8.84 7.55
N ARG A 39 8.60 8.55 8.52
CA ARG A 39 8.30 8.78 9.93
C ARG A 39 8.50 10.25 10.27
N ASP A 40 7.50 10.84 10.91
CA ASP A 40 7.57 12.16 11.53
C ASP A 40 7.14 12.05 12.99
N ARG A 41 8.03 12.43 13.91
CA ARG A 41 7.92 12.18 15.36
C ARG A 41 7.63 10.71 15.67
N CYS A 42 6.39 10.37 16.02
CA CYS A 42 5.96 9.03 16.43
C CYS A 42 4.98 8.38 15.45
N GLN A 43 4.76 8.97 14.27
CA GLN A 43 3.78 8.50 13.31
C GLN A 43 4.36 8.38 11.91
N HIS A 44 3.75 7.49 11.11
CA HIS A 44 4.13 7.25 9.74
C HIS A 44 3.17 7.96 8.81
N TYR A 45 3.70 8.71 7.86
CA TYR A 45 2.93 9.50 6.91
C TYR A 45 3.27 9.07 5.48
N VAL A 46 2.26 9.12 4.63
CA VAL A 46 2.33 8.92 3.19
C VAL A 46 2.46 10.28 2.53
N TYR A 47 3.36 10.36 1.55
CA TYR A 47 3.57 11.49 0.68
C TYR A 47 3.52 11.01 -0.77
N GLN A 48 2.97 11.85 -1.64
CA GLN A 48 3.11 11.67 -3.09
C GLN A 48 4.57 11.91 -3.51
N THR A 49 4.99 11.27 -4.59
CA THR A 49 6.26 11.62 -5.24
C THR A 49 6.07 12.87 -6.11
N PRO A 50 7.15 13.63 -6.41
CA PRO A 50 7.07 14.76 -7.33
C PRO A 50 6.88 14.33 -8.80
N PHE A 51 6.86 13.03 -9.11
CA PHE A 51 6.73 12.50 -10.47
C PHE A 51 5.27 12.37 -10.90
N PHE A 52 4.98 12.40 -12.20
CA PHE A 52 3.62 12.19 -12.70
C PHE A 52 3.10 10.78 -12.39
N GLU A 53 1.82 10.69 -11.99
CA GLU A 53 1.15 9.41 -11.78
C GLU A 53 0.74 8.79 -13.11
N LYS A 54 0.68 7.46 -13.17
CA LYS A 54 0.21 6.73 -14.36
C LYS A 54 -1.26 6.98 -14.66
N GLN A 55 -2.06 7.22 -13.61
CA GLN A 55 -3.49 7.48 -13.75
C GLN A 55 -3.75 8.98 -13.80
N SER A 56 -4.42 9.44 -14.86
CA SER A 56 -4.85 10.82 -14.99
C SER A 56 -5.87 11.20 -13.92
N GLY A 57 -5.81 12.43 -13.43
CA GLY A 57 -6.82 12.98 -12.50
C GLY A 57 -6.52 12.77 -11.01
N ILE A 58 -5.37 12.23 -10.62
CA ILE A 58 -4.91 12.27 -9.23
C ILE A 58 -4.31 13.67 -8.96
N PRO A 59 -4.95 14.52 -8.12
CA PRO A 59 -4.44 15.85 -7.85
C PRO A 59 -3.13 15.75 -7.07
N LYS A 60 -2.13 16.54 -7.48
CA LYS A 60 -0.90 16.67 -6.72
C LYS A 60 -1.13 17.53 -5.49
N ASN A 61 -0.72 17.02 -4.34
CA ASN A 61 -0.81 17.66 -3.04
C ASN A 61 0.50 17.41 -2.28
N GLN A 62 1.01 18.45 -1.61
CA GLN A 62 2.22 18.38 -0.79
C GLN A 62 1.92 17.96 0.66
N GLU A 63 0.64 17.76 1.01
CA GLU A 63 0.23 17.37 2.35
C GLU A 63 0.67 15.96 2.70
N LYS A 64 1.02 15.80 3.98
CA LYS A 64 1.31 14.50 4.59
C LYS A 64 0.03 13.85 5.09
N ILE A 65 -0.19 12.59 4.74
CA ILE A 65 -1.41 11.85 5.14
C ILE A 65 -1.01 10.74 6.10
N LEU A 66 -1.62 10.67 7.28
CA LEU A 66 -1.32 9.64 8.28
C LEU A 66 -1.59 8.24 7.73
N LEU A 67 -0.58 7.36 7.71
CA LEU A 67 -0.71 5.97 7.28
C LEU A 67 -1.51 5.18 8.32
N LYS A 68 -2.64 4.59 7.91
CA LYS A 68 -3.52 3.84 8.81
C LYS A 68 -3.35 2.34 8.69
N LYS A 69 -3.37 1.80 7.46
CA LYS A 69 -3.26 0.35 7.21
C LYS A 69 -2.52 0.08 5.91
N ILE A 70 -1.82 -1.04 5.87
CA ILE A 70 -1.22 -1.60 4.65
C ILE A 70 -1.90 -2.93 4.33
N PHE A 71 -2.39 -3.07 3.10
CA PHE A 71 -3.03 -4.26 2.57
C PHE A 71 -2.16 -4.87 1.47
N PHE A 72 -1.67 -6.09 1.69
CA PHE A 72 -1.02 -6.90 0.68
C PHE A 72 -2.08 -7.63 -0.13
N LEU A 73 -2.17 -7.31 -1.41
CA LEU A 73 -3.14 -7.89 -2.33
C LEU A 73 -2.72 -9.30 -2.75
N LYS A 74 -3.61 -10.27 -2.54
CA LYS A 74 -3.44 -11.65 -2.97
C LYS A 74 -4.68 -12.11 -3.74
N LYS A 75 -4.48 -12.66 -4.93
CA LYS A 75 -5.59 -13.31 -5.64
C LYS A 75 -5.91 -14.67 -5.00
N GLY A 76 -7.17 -14.98 -4.85
CA GLY A 76 -7.66 -16.24 -4.28
C GLY A 76 -9.10 -16.50 -4.71
N HIS A 77 -9.73 -17.54 -4.15
CA HIS A 77 -11.13 -17.87 -4.46
C HIS A 77 -12.13 -17.06 -3.62
N ASP A 78 -11.77 -16.78 -2.36
CA ASP A 78 -12.65 -16.11 -1.40
C ASP A 78 -12.17 -14.70 -1.07
N LEU A 79 -13.12 -13.81 -0.77
CA LEU A 79 -12.83 -12.52 -0.15
C LEU A 79 -12.47 -12.74 1.33
N LYS A 80 -11.21 -12.51 1.70
CA LYS A 80 -10.72 -12.65 3.08
C LYS A 80 -9.81 -11.49 3.45
N LEU A 81 -9.97 -10.97 4.66
CA LEU A 81 -9.06 -9.99 5.25
C LEU A 81 -8.36 -10.62 6.44
N ILE A 82 -7.04 -10.81 6.32
CA ILE A 82 -6.25 -11.55 7.31
C ILE A 82 -5.24 -10.59 7.94
N PRO A 83 -5.28 -10.32 9.26
CA PRO A 83 -4.26 -9.52 9.91
C PRO A 83 -2.91 -10.24 9.89
N LEU A 84 -1.84 -9.54 9.53
CA LEU A 84 -0.49 -10.07 9.54
C LEU A 84 0.24 -9.59 10.79
N LYS A 85 0.78 -10.53 11.56
CA LYS A 85 1.55 -10.26 12.79
C LYS A 85 3.00 -10.74 12.71
N ASN A 86 3.29 -11.72 11.86
CA ASN A 86 4.64 -12.26 11.71
C ASN A 86 5.52 -11.22 10.97
N SER A 87 6.52 -10.69 11.69
CA SER A 87 7.41 -9.65 11.18
C SER A 87 8.27 -10.10 10.00
N GLU A 88 8.68 -11.37 9.94
CA GLU A 88 9.49 -11.89 8.83
C GLU A 88 8.69 -11.93 7.54
N ILE A 89 7.44 -12.39 7.60
CA ILE A 89 6.52 -12.38 6.45
C ILE A 89 6.28 -10.94 5.98
N ILE A 90 6.01 -10.02 6.92
CA ILE A 90 5.77 -8.61 6.60
C ILE A 90 7.02 -7.98 5.96
N LEU A 91 8.21 -8.23 6.51
CA LEU A 91 9.47 -7.73 5.96
C LEU A 91 9.73 -8.26 4.56
N SER A 92 9.54 -9.57 4.33
CA SER A 92 9.67 -10.17 3.01
C SER A 92 8.73 -9.53 1.99
N LEU A 93 7.45 -9.38 2.36
CA LEU A 93 6.44 -8.76 1.51
C LEU A 93 6.80 -7.31 1.20
N LEU A 94 7.16 -6.49 2.19
CA LEU A 94 7.53 -5.09 1.94
C LEU A 94 8.81 -4.96 1.11
N THR A 95 9.81 -5.80 1.36
CA THR A 95 11.10 -5.77 0.63
C THR A 95 10.88 -5.92 -0.87
N SER A 96 9.93 -6.77 -1.28
CA SER A 96 9.57 -6.95 -2.70
C SER A 96 8.90 -5.72 -3.36
N GLN A 97 8.51 -4.72 -2.55
CA GLN A 97 7.82 -3.51 -3.00
C GLN A 97 8.71 -2.25 -2.90
N LEU A 98 9.93 -2.39 -2.39
CA LEU A 98 10.84 -1.26 -2.20
C LEU A 98 11.61 -0.94 -3.48
N ILE A 99 11.74 0.36 -3.75
CA ILE A 99 12.66 0.89 -4.74
C ILE A 99 13.88 1.41 -3.98
N THR A 100 15.05 0.80 -4.17
CA THR A 100 16.29 1.19 -3.51
C THR A 100 17.47 1.04 -4.47
N GLN A 101 18.43 1.95 -4.36
CA GLN A 101 19.74 1.81 -4.99
C GLN A 101 20.64 0.92 -4.12
N GLU A 102 21.60 0.22 -4.74
CA GLU A 102 22.49 -0.74 -4.05
C GLU A 102 23.28 -0.09 -2.90
N GLU A 103 23.81 1.10 -3.13
CA GLU A 103 24.57 1.90 -2.15
C GLU A 103 23.77 2.18 -0.87
N ASN A 104 22.43 2.30 -0.98
CA ASN A 104 21.54 2.60 0.12
C ASN A 104 20.87 1.36 0.73
N ARG A 105 21.09 0.16 0.17
CA ARG A 105 20.38 -1.07 0.52
C ARG A 105 20.40 -1.38 2.01
N LYS A 106 21.56 -1.26 2.67
CA LYS A 106 21.71 -1.51 4.11
C LYS A 106 20.82 -0.57 4.94
N ARG A 107 20.89 0.74 4.67
CA ARG A 107 20.09 1.76 5.35
C ARG A 107 18.59 1.58 5.10
N THR A 108 18.22 1.20 3.89
CA THR A 108 16.83 0.91 3.52
C THR A 108 16.29 -0.27 4.34
N ILE A 109 17.03 -1.37 4.45
CA ILE A 109 16.64 -2.54 5.25
C ILE A 109 16.53 -2.18 6.74
N GLU A 110 17.49 -1.44 7.30
CA GLU A 110 17.43 -0.98 8.70
C GLU A 110 16.19 -0.10 8.96
N THR A 111 15.87 0.78 8.01
CA THR A 111 14.66 1.63 8.06
C THR A 111 13.40 0.78 8.00
N LEU A 112 13.38 -0.25 7.15
CA LEU A 112 12.25 -1.16 7.02
C LEU A 112 12.02 -1.98 8.29
N ILE A 113 13.08 -2.46 8.93
CA ILE A 113 13.00 -3.18 10.22
C ILE A 113 12.45 -2.26 11.31
N LYS A 114 12.91 -1.01 11.39
CA LYS A 114 12.35 -0.02 12.33
C LYS A 114 10.87 0.23 12.05
N PHE A 115 10.49 0.40 10.78
CA PHE A 115 9.12 0.59 10.35
C PHE A 115 8.20 -0.57 10.78
N THR A 116 8.57 -1.82 10.54
CA THR A 116 7.74 -2.99 10.94
C THR A 116 7.68 -3.23 12.45
N LYS A 117 8.67 -2.73 13.20
CA LYS A 117 8.64 -2.71 14.66
C LYS A 117 7.64 -1.69 15.20
N GLU A 118 7.46 -0.55 14.53
CA GLU A 118 6.64 0.57 15.02
C GLU A 118 5.22 0.57 14.46
N PHE A 119 5.05 0.23 13.19
CA PHE A 119 3.76 0.10 12.53
C PHE A 119 3.25 -1.34 12.65
N LYS A 120 1.97 -1.55 13.02
CA LYS A 120 1.40 -2.88 13.29
C LYS A 120 0.18 -3.24 12.46
N TYR A 121 -0.33 -2.31 11.66
CA TYR A 121 -1.61 -2.47 10.96
C TYR A 121 -1.41 -3.02 9.54
N PHE A 122 -0.88 -4.24 9.47
CA PHE A 122 -0.67 -4.98 8.23
C PHE A 122 -1.75 -6.04 8.02
N PHE A 123 -2.21 -6.16 6.80
CA PHE A 123 -3.25 -7.13 6.42
C PHE A 123 -2.93 -7.76 5.07
N GLN A 124 -3.29 -9.02 4.89
CA GLN A 124 -3.41 -9.64 3.58
C GLN A 124 -4.89 -9.56 3.15
N LEU A 125 -5.14 -8.94 1.99
CA LEU A 125 -6.46 -8.88 1.37
C LEU A 125 -6.50 -9.89 0.23
N CYS A 126 -7.19 -11.01 0.48
CA CYS A 126 -7.46 -12.03 -0.53
C CYS A 126 -8.76 -11.70 -1.25
N PHE A 127 -8.78 -11.81 -2.58
CA PHE A 127 -9.99 -11.60 -3.37
C PHE A 127 -9.96 -12.40 -4.68
N SER A 128 -11.15 -12.72 -5.20
CA SER A 128 -11.30 -13.36 -6.51
C SER A 128 -11.58 -12.35 -7.60
N LYS A 129 -11.00 -12.58 -8.77
CA LYS A 129 -11.51 -12.00 -10.02
C LYS A 129 -12.74 -12.82 -10.42
N LYS A 130 -13.89 -12.56 -9.80
CA LYS A 130 -15.13 -13.03 -10.42
C LYS A 130 -15.25 -12.30 -11.75
N SER A 131 -15.12 -13.02 -12.86
CA SER A 131 -15.71 -12.57 -14.12
C SER A 131 -17.18 -12.24 -13.82
N PRO A 132 -17.76 -11.16 -14.38
CA PRO A 132 -19.18 -10.92 -14.24
C PRO A 132 -19.91 -12.06 -14.96
N LEU A 133 -20.22 -13.13 -14.24
CA LEU A 133 -21.23 -14.09 -14.67
C LEU A 133 -22.53 -13.30 -14.71
N HIS A 134 -23.15 -13.33 -15.88
CA HIS A 134 -24.46 -12.78 -16.19
C HIS A 134 -25.41 -12.77 -15.00
N LEU A 135 -25.56 -11.59 -14.39
CA LEU A 135 -26.83 -11.21 -13.80
C LEU A 135 -27.69 -10.73 -14.97
N ARG A 136 -28.33 -11.70 -15.62
CA ARG A 136 -29.52 -11.50 -16.45
C ARG A 136 -30.66 -12.21 -15.74
#